data_AF-A0A852CVV2-F1
#
_entry.id   AF-A0A852CVV2-F1
#
_cell.length_a   1.000
_cell.length_b   1.000
_cell.length_c   1.000
_cell.angle_alpha   90.00
_cell.angle_beta   90.00
_cell.angle_gamma   90.00
#
_symmetry.space_group_name_H-M   'P 1'
#
loop_
_entity.id
_entity.type
_entity.pdbx_description
1 polymer ?
#
loop_
_entity_poly.entity_id
_entity_poly.type
_entity_poly.pdbx_seq_one_letter_code
_entity_poly.pdbx_strand_id
1 'polypeptide(L)' 'QGATIRRDEHTGAVIVARIMRGGAADRSGLVHVGDELREVNGITVLHKRPEEISQILV' A
#
# COMPACT_ATOMS: atom_id res chain seq x y z
N GLN A 1 8.07 2.05 -6.06
CA GLN A 1 8.18 3.39 -5.45
C GLN A 1 7.20 4.36 -6.11
N GLY A 2 6.36 5.04 -5.33
CA GLY A 2 5.33 5.94 -5.90
C GLY A 2 4.14 6.21 -4.96
N ALA A 3 4.03 5.47 -3.88
CA ALA A 3 3.07 5.68 -2.80
C ALA A 3 3.67 5.28 -1.45
N THR A 4 3.10 5.76 -0.35
CA THR A 4 3.34 5.25 1.00
C THR A 4 2.06 4.62 1.54
N ILE A 5 2.21 3.71 2.49
CA ILE A 5 1.11 2.98 3.11
C ILE A 5 1.12 3.18 4.62
N ARG A 6 -0.04 2.97 5.24
CA ARG A 6 -0.23 2.91 6.70
C ARG A 6 -1.02 1.64 7.01
N ARG A 7 -0.66 0.97 8.10
CA ARG A 7 -1.49 -0.10 8.66
C ARG A 7 -2.44 0.48 9.71
N ASP A 8 -3.70 0.08 9.65
CA ASP A 8 -4.65 0.31 10.73
C ASP A 8 -4.43 -0.73 11.84
N GLU A 9 -4.20 -0.28 13.06
CA GLU A 9 -3.81 -1.19 14.15
C GLU A 9 -4.95 -2.07 14.65
N HIS A 10 -6.20 -1.59 14.55
CA HIS A 10 -7.39 -2.31 15.04
C HIS A 10 -7.88 -3.34 14.04
N THR A 11 -7.93 -2.98 12.75
CA THR A 11 -8.48 -3.82 11.68
C THR A 11 -7.40 -4.62 10.95
N GLY A 12 -6.14 -4.19 11.01
CA GLY A 12 -5.05 -4.76 10.23
C GLY A 12 -5.10 -4.40 8.74
N ALA A 13 -5.99 -3.49 8.33
CA ALA A 13 -6.10 -3.01 6.96
C ALA A 13 -4.84 -2.21 6.56
N VAL A 14 -4.41 -2.37 5.32
CA VAL A 14 -3.27 -1.64 4.77
C VAL A 14 -3.80 -0.59 3.81
N ILE A 15 -3.61 0.68 4.13
CA ILE A 15 -4.22 1.80 3.42
C ILE A 15 -3.15 2.62 2.71
N VAL A 16 -3.43 3.05 1.48
CA VAL A 16 -2.60 4.03 0.76
C VAL A 16 -2.69 5.37 1.48
N ALA A 17 -1.57 5.79 2.07
CA ALA A 17 -1.49 7.01 2.87
C ALA A 17 -1.13 8.24 2.04
N ARG A 18 -0.26 8.09 1.04
CA ARG A 18 0.17 9.17 0.15
C ARG A 18 0.53 8.64 -1.22
N ILE A 19 0.24 9.42 -2.26
CA ILE A 19 0.77 9.21 -3.60
C ILE A 19 1.84 10.27 -3.88
N MET A 20 2.97 9.82 -4.41
CA MET A 20 4.10 10.69 -4.76
C MET A 20 3.88 11.24 -6.16
N ARG A 21 3.79 12.56 -6.29
CA ARG A 21 3.60 13.25 -7.57
C ARG A 21 4.70 12.87 -8.56
N GLY A 22 4.30 12.60 -9.80
CA GLY A 22 5.18 12.14 -10.86
C GLY A 22 5.67 10.70 -10.68
N GLY A 23 5.24 9.97 -9.65
CA GLY A 23 5.56 8.55 -9.44
C GLY A 23 4.69 7.61 -10.28
N ALA A 24 4.95 6.31 -10.23
CA ALA A 24 4.20 5.32 -11.03
C ALA A 24 2.69 5.30 -10.69
N ALA A 25 2.33 5.38 -9.39
CA ALA A 25 0.94 5.42 -8.95
C ALA A 25 0.20 6.71 -9.37
N ASP A 26 0.89 7.86 -9.31
CA ASP A 26 0.36 9.15 -9.77
C ASP A 26 0.11 9.15 -11.28
N ARG A 27 1.09 8.66 -12.05
CA ARG A 27 0.99 8.62 -13.52
C ARG A 27 -0.02 7.59 -14.02
N SER A 28 -0.23 6.50 -13.28
CA SER A 28 -1.23 5.50 -13.66
C SER A 28 -2.65 5.98 -13.36
N GLY A 29 -2.86 6.74 -12.28
CA GLY A 29 -4.18 7.15 -11.82
C GLY A 29 -5.07 5.97 -11.38
N LEU A 30 -4.50 4.78 -11.22
CA LEU A 30 -5.25 3.56 -10.87
C LEU A 30 -5.39 3.35 -9.37
N VAL A 31 -4.55 4.04 -8.59
CA VAL A 31 -4.49 3.94 -7.13
C VAL A 31 -4.72 5.33 -6.56
N HIS A 32 -5.47 5.41 -5.47
CA HIS A 32 -5.82 6.65 -4.80
C HIS A 32 -5.48 6.59 -3.31
N VAL A 33 -5.34 7.76 -2.69
CA VAL A 33 -5.24 7.85 -1.23
C VAL A 33 -6.54 7.35 -0.60
N GLY A 34 -6.42 6.50 0.41
CA GLY A 34 -7.56 5.87 1.06
C GLY A 34 -7.90 4.47 0.54
N ASP A 35 -7.34 4.05 -0.60
CA ASP A 35 -7.51 2.69 -1.09
C ASP A 35 -6.93 1.67 -0.12
N GLU A 36 -7.65 0.56 0.07
CA GLU A 36 -7.17 -0.57 0.84
C GLU A 36 -6.42 -1.57 -0.05
N LEU A 37 -5.16 -1.82 0.28
CA LEU A 37 -4.36 -2.87 -0.31
C LEU A 37 -4.73 -4.21 0.32
N ARG A 38 -5.16 -5.15 -0.53
CA ARG A 38 -5.47 -6.53 -0.14
C ARG A 38 -4.39 -7.51 -0.55
N GLU A 39 -3.74 -7.26 -1.69
CA GLU A 39 -2.72 -8.12 -2.27
C GLU A 39 -1.67 -7.30 -3.02
N VAL A 40 -0.43 -7.76 -3.01
CA VAL A 40 0.65 -7.24 -3.86
C VAL A 40 1.43 -8.43 -4.42
N ASN A 41 1.59 -8.48 -5.75
CA ASN A 41 2.34 -9.54 -6.44
C ASN A 41 1.89 -10.98 -6.08
N GLY A 42 0.59 -11.23 -5.90
CA GLY A 42 0.09 -12.55 -5.50
C GLY A 42 0.14 -12.83 -3.99
N ILE A 43 0.65 -11.89 -3.18
CA ILE A 43 0.79 -12.06 -1.73
C ILE A 43 -0.24 -11.17 -1.01
N THR A 44 -1.13 -11.80 -0.25
CA THR A 44 -2.07 -11.07 0.61
C THR A 44 -1.31 -10.24 1.65
N VAL A 45 -1.68 -8.97 1.78
CA VAL A 45 -1.07 -8.06 2.76
C VAL A 45 -1.92 -7.92 4.03
N LEU A 46 -3.14 -8.47 4.02
CA LEU A 46 -4.03 -8.46 5.18
C LEU A 46 -3.38 -9.22 6.34
N HIS A 47 -3.45 -8.64 7.54
CA HIS A 47 -2.85 -9.18 8.78
C HIS A 47 -1.33 -9.29 8.81
N LYS A 48 -0.60 -8.90 7.76
CA LYS A 48 0.86 -8.82 7.81
C LYS A 48 1.32 -7.66 8.68
N ARG A 49 2.51 -7.82 9.29
CA ARG A 49 3.16 -6.73 10.03
C ARG A 49 3.76 -5.72 9.04
N PRO A 50 3.92 -4.44 9.44
CA PRO A 50 4.51 -3.41 8.59
C PRO A 50 5.86 -3.80 7.98
N GLU A 51 6.71 -4.50 8.76
CA GLU A 51 8.04 -4.94 8.31
C GLU A 51 7.93 -5.96 7.17
N GLU A 52 6.96 -6.87 7.23
CA GLU A 52 6.71 -7.86 6.18
C GLU A 52 6.16 -7.20 4.92
N ILE A 53 5.27 -6.22 5.06
CA ILE A 53 4.70 -5.49 3.92
C ILE A 53 5.77 -4.66 3.21
N SER A 54 6.68 -4.06 3.98
CA SER A 54 7.82 -3.32 3.43
C SER A 54 8.68 -4.19 2.50
N GLN A 55 8.86 -5.48 2.83
CA GLN A 55 9.60 -6.45 2.00
C GLN A 55 8.82 -6.94 0.77
N ILE A 56 7.51 -6.67 0.67
CA ILE A 56 6.69 -7.03 -0.49
C ILE A 56 6.61 -5.88 -1.50
N LEU A 57 6.73 -4.63 -1.03
CA LEU A 57 6.62 -3.41 -1.84
C LEU A 57 7.94 -2.97 -2.49
N VAL A 58 9.02 -3.74 -2.32
CA VAL A 58 10.36 -3.49 -2.91
C VAL A 58 10.42 -3.81 -4.39
#